data_AF-A0A3R9R656-F1
#
_entry.id   AF-A0A3R9R656-F1
#
_cell.length_a   1.000
_cell.length_b   1.000
_cell.length_c   1.000
_cell.angle_alpha   90.00
_cell.angle_beta   90.00
_cell.angle_gamma   90.00
#
_symmetry.space_group_name_H-M   'P 1'
#
loop_
_entity.id
_entity.type
_entity.pdbx_description
1 polymer ?
#
loop_
_entity_poly.entity_id
_entity_poly.type
_entity_poly.pdbx_seq_one_letter_code
_entity_poly.pdbx_strand_id
1 'polypeptide(L)'
;MASKATPLIPFQGTTGALSSPAVVATDHSLLELDSELDAILDRIQDEIEEQGEASAEAMERLQLFCQAMDVKIDRIGRFLKVMETRAEYCKKESARYAARAKRAQNKIERTEFMVLYYLASHDLRKIESHEFTLKRNRNSQDSVVITEPDSIPDDLRRFEAKIDGPLWLDVIDALPRTLAEPLIASVRSSEPSNSAIKQHITNGGVVEGASVKRGYHLRIE
;
A
#
# COMPACT_ATOMS: atom_id res chain seq x y z
N MET A 1 29.10 9.77 -77.22
CA MET A 1 28.10 9.16 -76.32
C MET A 1 28.54 9.46 -74.90
N ALA A 2 27.84 10.36 -74.22
CA ALA A 2 28.25 10.96 -72.95
C ALA A 2 27.97 10.00 -71.77
N SER A 3 29.01 9.71 -70.99
CA SER A 3 28.94 8.96 -69.73
C SER A 3 28.26 9.84 -68.66
N LYS A 4 27.17 9.34 -68.07
CA LYS A 4 26.45 10.03 -67.00
C LYS A 4 27.27 9.97 -65.71
N ALA A 5 27.64 11.13 -65.18
CA ALA A 5 28.25 11.28 -63.87
C ALA A 5 27.24 10.88 -62.77
N THR A 6 27.64 9.94 -61.92
CA THR A 6 26.95 9.59 -60.67
C THR A 6 27.07 10.78 -59.70
N PRO A 7 25.98 11.27 -59.09
CA PRO A 7 26.09 12.29 -58.06
C PRO A 7 26.66 11.67 -56.78
N LEU A 8 27.77 12.25 -56.31
CA LEU A 8 28.33 12.02 -54.97
C LEU A 8 27.28 12.44 -53.93
N ILE A 9 26.85 11.50 -53.10
CA ILE A 9 26.05 11.77 -51.91
C ILE A 9 26.94 12.60 -50.97
N PRO A 10 26.49 13.78 -50.48
CA PRO A 10 27.26 14.52 -49.51
C PRO A 10 27.30 13.72 -48.20
N PHE A 11 28.52 13.41 -47.77
CA PHE A 11 28.83 12.86 -46.46
C PHE A 11 28.29 13.84 -45.41
N GLN A 12 27.16 13.50 -44.79
CA GLN A 12 26.67 14.23 -43.62
C GLN A 12 27.69 14.00 -42.50
N GLY A 13 28.54 14.99 -42.29
CA GLY A 13 29.35 15.06 -41.08
C GLY A 13 28.42 14.98 -39.89
N THR A 14 28.65 13.98 -39.04
CA THR A 14 28.02 13.82 -37.73
C THR A 14 28.42 15.01 -36.88
N THR A 15 27.66 16.09 -37.02
CA THR A 15 27.68 17.21 -36.09
C THR A 15 27.04 16.68 -34.81
N GLY A 16 27.85 16.57 -33.75
CA GLY A 16 27.39 16.10 -32.45
C GLY A 16 26.22 16.94 -31.99
N ALA A 17 25.02 16.36 -32.05
CA ALA A 17 23.84 17.00 -31.48
C ALA A 17 24.08 17.11 -29.97
N LEU A 18 24.19 18.35 -29.47
CA LEU A 18 24.13 18.64 -28.04
C LEU A 18 22.93 17.89 -27.47
N SER A 19 23.20 16.88 -26.66
CA SER A 19 22.17 16.01 -26.11
C SER A 19 21.33 16.85 -25.15
N SER A 20 20.00 16.84 -25.29
CA SER A 20 19.14 17.63 -24.39
C SER A 20 19.10 17.03 -22.98
N PRO A 21 18.87 17.83 -21.91
CA PRO A 21 18.77 17.32 -20.54
C PRO A 21 17.72 16.21 -20.38
N ALA A 22 16.62 16.31 -21.14
CA ALA A 22 15.54 15.32 -21.10
C ALA A 22 15.94 13.96 -21.69
N VAL A 23 16.83 13.93 -22.69
CA VAL A 23 17.38 12.69 -23.27
C VAL A 23 18.37 12.08 -22.28
N VAL A 24 19.32 12.87 -21.79
CA VAL A 24 20.30 12.43 -20.78
C VAL A 24 19.61 11.85 -19.54
N ALA A 25 18.58 12.51 -19.01
CA ALA A 25 17.78 12.04 -17.87
C ALA A 25 16.93 10.78 -18.16
N THR A 26 16.70 10.46 -19.43
CA THR A 26 16.01 9.21 -19.80
C THR A 26 16.99 8.05 -19.79
N ASP A 27 18.17 8.27 -20.36
CA ASP A 27 19.17 7.22 -20.59
C ASP A 27 19.95 6.86 -19.31
N HIS A 28 19.95 7.75 -18.30
CA HIS A 28 20.66 7.56 -17.04
C HIS A 28 19.70 7.54 -15.85
N SER A 29 19.94 6.66 -14.88
CA SER A 29 19.36 6.72 -13.55
C SER A 29 19.90 7.92 -12.75
N LEU A 30 19.25 8.25 -11.64
CA LEU A 30 19.71 9.35 -10.76
C LEU A 30 21.14 9.11 -10.24
N LEU A 31 21.48 7.84 -9.95
CA LEU A 31 22.81 7.46 -9.46
C LEU A 31 23.87 7.50 -10.56
N GLU A 32 23.50 7.11 -11.78
CA GLU A 32 24.43 7.21 -12.93
C GLU A 32 24.70 8.68 -13.28
N LEU A 33 23.69 9.56 -13.19
CA LEU A 33 23.90 11.00 -13.36
C LEU A 33 24.83 11.59 -12.29
N ASP A 34 24.75 11.10 -11.05
CA ASP A 34 25.57 11.55 -9.92
C ASP A 34 27.03 11.15 -10.13
N SER A 35 27.27 9.88 -10.47
CA SER A 35 28.60 9.37 -10.80
C SER A 35 29.22 10.05 -12.03
N GLU A 36 28.42 10.39 -13.05
CA GLU A 36 28.90 11.15 -14.21
C GLU A 36 29.24 12.60 -13.84
N LEU A 37 28.49 13.23 -12.94
CA LEU A 37 28.83 14.57 -12.43
C LEU A 37 30.16 14.57 -11.68
N ASP A 38 30.40 13.58 -10.82
CA ASP A 38 31.70 13.42 -10.13
C ASP A 38 32.85 13.31 -11.14
N ALA A 39 32.70 12.47 -12.17
CA ALA A 39 33.71 12.29 -13.21
C ALA A 39 33.95 13.56 -14.06
N ILE A 40 32.91 14.38 -14.26
CA ILE A 40 33.05 15.67 -14.95
C ILE A 40 33.81 16.67 -14.06
N LEU A 41 33.53 16.70 -12.77
CA LEU A 41 34.21 17.58 -11.81
C LEU A 41 35.70 17.25 -11.70
N ASP A 42 36.06 15.97 -11.61
CA ASP A 42 37.46 15.53 -11.60
C ASP A 42 38.20 16.01 -12.86
N ARG A 43 37.59 15.86 -14.04
CA ARG A 43 38.16 16.34 -15.29
C ARG A 43 38.34 17.86 -15.34
N ILE A 44 37.37 18.62 -14.85
CA ILE A 44 37.45 20.08 -14.77
C ILE A 44 38.64 20.48 -13.90
N GLN A 45 38.85 19.76 -12.79
CA GLN A 45 39.98 20.02 -11.90
C GLN A 45 41.32 19.74 -12.60
N ASP A 46 41.46 18.60 -13.27
CA ASP A 46 42.66 18.26 -14.05
C ASP A 46 42.96 19.33 -15.11
N GLU A 47 41.95 19.80 -15.84
CA GLU A 47 42.09 20.86 -16.86
C GLU A 47 42.57 22.19 -16.26
N ILE A 48 42.03 22.59 -15.10
CA ILE A 48 42.47 23.79 -14.40
C ILE A 48 43.92 23.66 -13.91
N GLU A 49 44.31 22.51 -13.39
CA GLU A 49 45.68 22.27 -12.92
C GLU A 49 46.70 22.29 -14.06
N GLU A 50 46.34 21.74 -15.23
CA GLU A 50 47.22 21.67 -16.39
C GLU A 50 47.24 22.97 -17.21
N GLN A 51 46.09 23.61 -17.40
CA GLN A 51 45.89 24.69 -18.38
C GLN A 51 45.56 26.04 -17.72
N GLY A 52 45.29 26.05 -16.42
CA GLY A 52 44.94 27.24 -15.65
C GLY A 52 43.45 27.64 -15.72
N GLU A 53 42.67 27.01 -16.60
CA GLU A 53 41.23 27.24 -16.76
C GLU A 53 40.50 25.97 -17.23
N ALA A 54 39.21 25.89 -16.94
CA ALA A 54 38.36 24.79 -17.37
C ALA A 54 37.88 24.98 -18.82
N SER A 55 37.78 23.90 -19.58
CA SER A 55 37.26 23.97 -20.95
C SER A 55 35.77 24.33 -20.99
N ALA A 56 35.38 25.08 -22.03
CA ALA A 56 33.97 25.40 -22.27
C ALA A 56 33.11 24.13 -22.46
N GLU A 57 33.67 23.09 -23.08
CA GLU A 57 33.00 21.80 -23.26
C GLU A 57 32.72 21.10 -21.92
N ALA A 58 33.70 21.07 -21.01
CA ALA A 58 33.51 20.48 -19.69
C ALA A 58 32.44 21.24 -18.88
N MET A 59 32.44 22.57 -18.93
CA MET A 59 31.43 23.41 -18.29
C MET A 59 30.03 23.23 -18.88
N GLU A 60 29.90 23.15 -20.21
CA GLU A 60 28.62 22.87 -20.87
C GLU A 60 28.08 21.48 -20.51
N ARG A 61 28.97 20.48 -20.43
CA ARG A 61 28.59 19.12 -20.04
C ARG A 61 28.15 19.05 -18.58
N LEU A 62 28.84 19.76 -17.68
CA LEU A 62 28.44 19.88 -16.28
C LEU A 62 27.02 20.47 -16.17
N GLN A 63 26.78 21.60 -16.85
CA GLN A 63 25.47 22.24 -16.84
C GLN A 63 24.37 21.33 -17.39
N LEU A 64 24.65 20.60 -18.48
CA LEU A 64 23.73 19.63 -19.06
C LEU A 64 23.35 18.52 -18.08
N PHE A 65 24.31 17.93 -17.38
CA PHE A 65 24.05 16.86 -16.43
C PHE A 65 23.35 17.34 -15.15
N CYS A 66 23.66 18.56 -14.67
CA CYS A 66 22.89 19.19 -13.59
C CYS A 66 21.41 19.35 -13.98
N GLN A 67 21.13 19.87 -15.18
CA GLN A 67 19.75 20.00 -15.68
C GLN A 67 19.07 18.65 -15.88
N ALA A 68 19.81 17.62 -16.30
CA ALA A 68 19.28 16.26 -16.41
C ALA A 68 18.88 15.69 -15.03
N MET A 69 19.64 16.02 -13.98
CA MET A 69 19.33 15.65 -12.60
C MET A 69 17.99 16.24 -12.15
N ASP A 70 17.77 17.54 -12.38
CA ASP A 70 16.51 18.24 -12.06
C ASP A 70 15.32 17.56 -12.75
N VAL A 71 15.46 17.29 -14.05
CA VAL A 71 14.44 16.58 -14.83
C VAL A 71 14.14 15.19 -14.25
N LYS A 72 15.16 14.48 -13.76
CA LYS A 72 14.98 13.15 -13.14
C LYS A 72 14.22 13.25 -11.82
N ILE A 73 14.60 14.17 -10.96
CA ILE A 73 13.94 14.43 -9.67
C ILE A 73 12.46 14.77 -9.90
N ASP A 74 12.17 15.66 -10.86
CA ASP A 74 10.80 16.04 -11.23
C ASP A 74 9.97 14.85 -11.75
N ARG A 75 10.59 13.95 -12.53
CA ARG A 75 9.91 12.74 -13.03
C ARG A 75 9.56 11.81 -11.88
N ILE A 76 10.48 11.61 -10.92
CA ILE A 76 10.25 10.78 -9.73
C ILE A 76 9.13 11.39 -8.88
N GLY A 77 9.18 12.69 -8.59
CA GLY A 77 8.16 13.39 -7.81
C GLY A 77 6.78 13.28 -8.45
N ARG A 78 6.67 13.56 -9.76
CA ARG A 78 5.40 13.41 -10.50
C ARG A 78 4.88 11.98 -10.48
N PHE A 79 5.75 10.99 -10.68
CA PHE A 79 5.36 9.58 -10.65
C PHE A 79 4.76 9.20 -9.30
N LEU A 80 5.43 9.54 -8.20
CA LEU A 80 4.95 9.25 -6.85
C LEU A 80 3.60 9.94 -6.60
N LYS A 81 3.42 11.20 -7.03
CA LYS A 81 2.16 11.91 -6.85
C LYS A 81 1.00 11.29 -7.62
N VAL A 82 1.27 10.80 -8.83
CA VAL A 82 0.30 10.04 -9.63
C VAL A 82 -0.07 8.74 -8.92
N MET A 83 0.89 8.03 -8.33
CA MET A 83 0.63 6.78 -7.62
C MET A 83 -0.14 6.99 -6.31
N GLU A 84 0.14 8.06 -5.55
CA GLU A 84 -0.67 8.46 -4.40
C GLU A 84 -2.13 8.67 -4.79
N THR A 85 -2.36 9.49 -5.81
CA THR A 85 -3.71 9.79 -6.33
C THR A 85 -4.42 8.51 -6.77
N ARG A 86 -3.71 7.62 -7.47
CA ARG A 86 -4.25 6.33 -7.90
C ARG A 86 -4.61 5.44 -6.72
N ALA A 87 -3.77 5.36 -5.70
CA ALA A 87 -4.04 4.58 -4.50
C ALA A 87 -5.29 5.09 -3.77
N GLU A 88 -5.45 6.39 -3.62
CA GLU A 88 -6.66 7.00 -3.04
C GLU A 88 -7.92 6.70 -3.86
N TYR A 89 -7.82 6.82 -5.19
CA TYR A 89 -8.93 6.50 -6.08
C TYR A 89 -9.38 5.05 -5.92
N CYS A 90 -8.43 4.09 -5.91
CA CYS A 90 -8.73 2.68 -5.70
C CYS A 90 -9.41 2.42 -4.34
N LYS A 91 -8.97 3.10 -3.27
CA LYS A 91 -9.62 3.00 -1.94
C LYS A 91 -11.06 3.52 -1.96
N LYS A 92 -11.33 4.62 -2.67
CA LYS A 92 -12.69 5.16 -2.81
C LYS A 92 -13.58 4.20 -3.60
N GLU A 93 -13.07 3.63 -4.69
CA GLU A 93 -13.81 2.66 -5.50
C GLU A 93 -14.09 1.37 -4.74
N SER A 94 -13.13 0.82 -4.00
CA SER A 94 -13.36 -0.38 -3.19
C SER A 94 -14.45 -0.15 -2.14
N ALA A 95 -14.43 1.00 -1.46
CA ALA A 95 -15.49 1.38 -0.52
C ALA A 95 -16.86 1.50 -1.21
N ARG A 96 -16.92 2.05 -2.42
CA ARG A 96 -18.16 2.15 -3.21
C ARG A 96 -18.71 0.78 -3.57
N TYR A 97 -17.87 -0.14 -4.01
CA TYR A 97 -18.28 -1.51 -4.32
C TYR A 97 -18.72 -2.28 -3.08
N ALA A 98 -18.01 -2.14 -1.96
CA ALA A 98 -18.42 -2.73 -0.68
C ALA A 98 -19.81 -2.23 -0.24
N ALA A 99 -20.07 -0.92 -0.35
CA ALA A 99 -21.39 -0.35 -0.07
C ALA A 99 -22.47 -0.88 -1.02
N ARG A 100 -22.15 -1.06 -2.31
CA ARG A 100 -23.07 -1.64 -3.30
C ARG A 100 -23.39 -3.09 -2.98
N ALA A 101 -22.39 -3.90 -2.62
CA ALA A 101 -22.58 -5.28 -2.21
C ALA A 101 -23.50 -5.37 -0.98
N LYS A 102 -23.25 -4.53 0.04
CA LYS A 102 -24.11 -4.45 1.22
C LYS A 102 -25.56 -4.09 0.88
N ARG A 103 -25.79 -3.13 -0.03
CA ARG A 103 -27.15 -2.80 -0.49
C ARG A 103 -27.84 -3.95 -1.21
N ALA A 104 -27.11 -4.71 -2.02
CA ALA A 104 -27.66 -5.89 -2.71
C ALA A 104 -28.02 -6.98 -1.69
N GLN A 105 -27.14 -7.25 -0.73
CA GLN A 105 -27.39 -8.20 0.37
C GLN A 105 -28.66 -7.84 1.16
N ASN A 106 -28.78 -6.57 1.57
CA ASN A 106 -29.99 -6.10 2.26
C ASN A 106 -31.26 -6.27 1.41
N LYS A 107 -31.16 -6.12 0.08
CA LYS A 107 -32.31 -6.31 -0.82
C LYS A 107 -32.69 -7.78 -0.94
N ILE A 108 -31.71 -8.68 -0.96
CA ILE A 108 -31.93 -10.13 -0.92
C ILE A 108 -32.69 -10.47 0.36
N GLU A 109 -32.14 -10.11 1.53
CA GLU A 109 -32.73 -10.41 2.84
C GLU A 109 -34.16 -9.86 2.98
N ARG A 110 -34.39 -8.60 2.54
CA ARG A 110 -35.74 -8.02 2.53
C ARG A 110 -36.69 -8.80 1.63
N THR A 111 -36.23 -9.22 0.46
CA THR A 111 -37.07 -9.96 -0.49
C THR A 111 -37.39 -11.36 0.04
N GLU A 112 -36.42 -12.05 0.63
CA GLU A 112 -36.63 -13.33 1.31
C GLU A 112 -37.67 -13.19 2.43
N PHE A 113 -37.54 -12.15 3.28
CA PHE A 113 -38.51 -11.88 4.32
C PHE A 113 -39.93 -11.64 3.76
N MET A 114 -40.06 -10.85 2.70
CA MET A 114 -41.35 -10.62 2.03
C MET A 114 -41.96 -11.91 1.49
N VAL A 115 -41.15 -12.78 0.88
CA VAL A 115 -41.63 -14.08 0.37
C VAL A 115 -42.06 -14.98 1.52
N LEU A 116 -41.29 -15.06 2.60
CA LEU A 116 -41.66 -15.83 3.79
C LEU A 116 -42.97 -15.33 4.40
N TYR A 117 -43.16 -14.01 4.49
CA TYR A 117 -44.40 -13.39 4.95
C TYR A 117 -45.58 -13.73 4.03
N TYR A 118 -45.39 -13.65 2.71
CA TYR A 118 -46.44 -14.01 1.74
C TYR A 118 -46.87 -15.47 1.88
N LEU A 119 -45.92 -16.40 1.91
CA LEU A 119 -46.20 -17.82 2.07
C LEU A 119 -46.91 -18.10 3.40
N ALA A 120 -46.49 -17.44 4.50
CA ALA A 120 -47.10 -17.62 5.81
C ALA A 120 -48.54 -17.08 5.89
N SER A 121 -48.80 -15.88 5.35
CA SER A 121 -50.11 -15.23 5.37
C SER A 121 -51.18 -15.95 4.54
N HIS A 122 -50.76 -16.76 3.56
CA HIS A 122 -51.64 -17.55 2.69
C HIS A 122 -51.62 -19.06 3.03
N ASP A 123 -51.01 -19.45 4.14
CA ASP A 123 -50.80 -20.85 4.57
C ASP A 123 -50.16 -21.76 3.49
N LEU A 124 -49.30 -21.19 2.66
CA LEU A 124 -48.56 -21.91 1.62
C LEU A 124 -47.22 -22.42 2.17
N ARG A 125 -46.87 -23.67 1.82
CA ARG A 125 -45.54 -24.24 2.15
C ARG A 125 -44.49 -23.92 1.08
N LYS A 126 -44.91 -23.77 -0.18
CA LYS A 126 -44.05 -23.48 -1.32
C LYS A 126 -44.84 -22.80 -2.44
N ILE A 127 -44.13 -22.09 -3.31
CA ILE A 127 -44.61 -21.61 -4.60
C ILE A 127 -43.61 -22.02 -5.68
N GLU A 128 -44.12 -22.49 -6.82
CA GLU A 128 -43.32 -23.04 -7.92
C GLU A 128 -43.62 -22.27 -9.20
N SER A 129 -42.58 -21.91 -9.93
CA SER A 129 -42.64 -21.42 -11.30
C SER A 129 -41.91 -22.40 -12.22
N HIS A 130 -41.86 -22.10 -13.52
CA HIS A 130 -41.10 -22.90 -14.48
C HIS A 130 -39.59 -22.99 -14.13
N GLU A 131 -39.02 -21.96 -13.52
CA GLU A 131 -37.56 -21.87 -13.28
C GLU A 131 -37.18 -21.97 -11.80
N PHE A 132 -38.07 -21.59 -10.88
CA PHE A 132 -37.73 -21.47 -9.46
C PHE A 132 -38.80 -22.07 -8.57
N THR A 133 -38.36 -22.55 -7.41
CA THR A 133 -39.25 -22.97 -6.33
C THR A 133 -38.84 -22.28 -5.05
N LEU A 134 -39.74 -21.51 -4.45
CA LEU A 134 -39.51 -20.84 -3.17
C LEU A 134 -40.28 -21.61 -2.10
N LYS A 135 -39.57 -22.15 -1.09
CA LYS A 135 -40.16 -22.96 -0.02
C LYS A 135 -39.91 -22.31 1.34
N ARG A 136 -40.92 -22.40 2.21
CA ARG A 136 -40.77 -22.09 3.63
C ARG A 136 -40.38 -23.37 4.36
N ASN A 137 -39.09 -23.52 4.65
CA ASN A 137 -38.57 -24.63 5.44
C ASN A 137 -38.40 -24.19 6.90
N ARG A 138 -38.52 -25.14 7.82
CA ARG A 138 -38.00 -24.94 9.17
C ARG A 138 -36.49 -25.03 9.11
N ASN A 139 -35.81 -24.17 9.85
CA ASN A 139 -34.38 -24.33 10.09
C ASN A 139 -34.15 -25.71 10.73
N SER A 140 -33.02 -26.35 10.40
CA SER A 140 -32.66 -27.65 11.00
C SER A 140 -32.42 -27.56 12.51
N GLN A 141 -32.22 -26.34 13.02
CA GLN A 141 -32.04 -26.02 14.42
C GLN A 141 -32.82 -24.74 14.75
N ASP A 142 -33.30 -24.65 16.00
CA ASP A 142 -33.92 -23.43 16.50
C ASP A 142 -32.88 -22.30 16.52
N SER A 143 -33.28 -21.14 16.01
CA SER A 143 -32.44 -19.95 16.00
C SER A 143 -32.68 -19.13 17.26
N VAL A 144 -31.61 -18.69 17.92
CA VAL A 144 -31.71 -17.81 19.08
C VAL A 144 -32.06 -16.41 18.61
N VAL A 145 -33.21 -15.88 19.04
CA VAL A 145 -33.64 -14.51 18.78
C VAL A 145 -33.32 -13.66 20.00
N ILE A 146 -32.47 -12.66 19.84
CA ILE A 146 -32.08 -11.74 20.91
C ILE A 146 -32.89 -10.45 20.75
N THR A 147 -33.82 -10.21 21.67
CA THR A 147 -34.64 -8.97 21.68
C THR A 147 -34.02 -7.87 22.53
N GLU A 148 -33.45 -8.25 23.69
CA GLU A 148 -32.80 -7.33 24.62
C GLU A 148 -31.39 -7.86 24.95
N PRO A 149 -30.36 -7.45 24.17
CA PRO A 149 -28.99 -7.93 24.36
C PRO A 149 -28.44 -7.67 25.77
N ASP A 150 -28.78 -6.51 26.36
CA ASP A 150 -28.26 -6.09 27.66
C ASP A 150 -28.86 -6.90 28.83
N SER A 151 -30.01 -7.53 28.61
CA SER A 151 -30.68 -8.40 29.59
C SER A 151 -30.12 -9.83 29.60
N ILE A 152 -29.22 -10.19 28.67
CA ILE A 152 -28.63 -11.54 28.59
C ILE A 152 -27.63 -11.73 29.74
N PRO A 153 -27.74 -12.78 30.57
CA PRO A 153 -26.74 -13.11 31.59
C PRO A 153 -25.32 -13.28 31.01
N ASP A 154 -24.30 -12.85 31.76
CA ASP A 154 -22.91 -12.85 31.29
C ASP A 154 -22.35 -14.26 31.01
N ASP A 155 -22.87 -15.30 31.67
CA ASP A 155 -22.49 -16.70 31.44
C ASP A 155 -22.92 -17.23 30.07
N LEU A 156 -23.86 -16.55 29.40
CA LEU A 156 -24.28 -16.85 28.02
C LEU A 156 -23.61 -15.96 26.98
N ARG A 157 -22.73 -15.05 27.40
CA ARG A 157 -22.03 -14.12 26.51
C ARG A 157 -20.64 -14.65 26.13
N ARG A 158 -20.15 -14.17 24.99
CA ARG A 158 -18.74 -14.29 24.60
C ARG A 158 -18.12 -12.91 24.58
N PHE A 159 -17.01 -12.76 25.28
CA PHE A 159 -16.26 -11.51 25.33
C PHE A 159 -15.03 -11.60 24.43
N GLU A 160 -14.75 -10.52 23.71
CA GLU A 160 -13.52 -10.32 22.97
C GLU A 160 -12.89 -9.03 23.46
N ALA A 161 -11.68 -9.11 24.01
CA ALA A 161 -10.98 -7.97 24.57
C ALA A 161 -9.52 -7.98 24.10
N LYS A 162 -9.02 -6.80 23.73
CA LYS A 162 -7.58 -6.57 23.57
C LYS A 162 -7.04 -6.13 24.92
N ILE A 163 -6.18 -6.94 25.50
CA ILE A 163 -5.61 -6.73 26.83
C ILE A 163 -4.11 -6.49 26.66
N ASP A 164 -3.58 -5.44 27.28
CA ASP A 164 -2.15 -5.17 27.26
C ASP A 164 -1.39 -6.24 28.05
N GLY A 165 -0.19 -6.57 27.56
CA GLY A 165 0.66 -7.63 28.13
C GLY A 165 0.84 -7.58 29.65
N PRO A 166 1.17 -6.42 30.25
CA PRO A 166 1.31 -6.31 31.71
C PRO A 166 0.05 -6.70 32.48
N LEU A 167 -1.11 -6.15 32.09
CA LEU A 167 -2.39 -6.46 32.72
C LEU A 167 -2.76 -7.94 32.53
N TRP A 168 -2.47 -8.50 31.36
CA TRP A 168 -2.69 -9.92 31.10
C TRP A 168 -1.86 -10.80 32.05
N LEU A 169 -0.57 -10.51 32.22
CA LEU A 169 0.30 -11.26 33.13
C LEU A 169 -0.17 -11.15 34.58
N ASP A 170 -0.49 -9.94 35.05
CA ASP A 170 -1.00 -9.71 36.41
C ASP A 170 -2.29 -10.51 36.69
N VAL A 171 -3.20 -10.56 35.71
CA VAL A 171 -4.45 -11.33 35.82
C VAL A 171 -4.15 -12.82 35.87
N ILE A 172 -3.28 -13.34 35.00
CA ILE A 172 -2.94 -14.77 34.98
C ILE A 172 -2.25 -15.20 36.28
N ASP A 173 -1.33 -14.39 36.81
CA ASP A 173 -0.61 -14.69 38.04
C ASP A 173 -1.51 -14.64 39.29
N ALA A 174 -2.54 -13.78 39.28
CA ALA A 174 -3.51 -13.67 40.36
C ALA A 174 -4.56 -14.80 40.36
N LEU A 175 -4.76 -15.49 39.23
CA LEU A 175 -5.78 -16.53 39.08
C LEU A 175 -5.28 -17.91 39.55
N PRO A 176 -6.14 -18.72 40.21
CA PRO A 176 -5.86 -20.13 40.40
C PRO A 176 -5.62 -20.84 39.07
N ARG A 177 -4.75 -21.85 39.05
CA ARG A 177 -4.41 -22.62 37.83
C ARG A 177 -5.63 -23.13 37.05
N THR A 178 -6.67 -23.53 37.76
CA THR A 178 -7.92 -24.03 37.18
C THR A 178 -8.67 -22.99 36.34
N LEU A 179 -8.42 -21.69 36.53
CA LEU A 179 -8.98 -20.60 35.74
C LEU A 179 -7.96 -20.01 34.75
N ALA A 180 -6.68 -19.96 35.14
CA ALA A 180 -5.62 -19.45 34.29
C ALA A 180 -5.41 -20.31 33.03
N GLU A 181 -5.35 -21.64 33.17
CA GLU A 181 -5.08 -22.54 32.03
C GLU A 181 -6.15 -22.45 30.92
N PRO A 182 -7.47 -22.53 31.22
CA PRO A 182 -8.49 -22.34 30.20
C PRO A 182 -8.48 -20.93 29.58
N LEU A 183 -8.19 -19.90 30.39
CA LEU A 183 -8.14 -18.53 29.90
C LEU A 183 -6.98 -18.33 28.92
N ILE A 184 -5.79 -18.86 29.21
CA ILE A 184 -4.65 -18.87 28.28
C ILE A 184 -4.99 -19.64 27.00
N ALA A 185 -5.60 -20.82 27.12
CA ALA A 185 -5.99 -21.63 25.96
C ALA A 185 -7.04 -20.96 25.07
N SER A 186 -7.79 -19.99 25.60
CA SER A 186 -8.81 -19.25 24.85
C SER A 186 -8.26 -18.12 23.97
N VAL A 187 -6.98 -17.76 24.13
CA VAL A 187 -6.33 -16.67 23.38
C VAL A 187 -6.26 -17.04 21.90
N ARG A 188 -6.94 -16.26 21.05
CA ARG A 188 -7.00 -16.50 19.60
C ARG A 188 -5.85 -15.86 18.83
N SER A 189 -5.30 -14.77 19.33
CA SER A 189 -4.18 -14.05 18.73
C SER A 189 -3.34 -13.38 19.81
N SER A 190 -2.03 -13.35 19.58
CA SER A 190 -1.05 -12.67 20.41
C SER A 190 -0.06 -11.97 19.49
N GLU A 191 -0.06 -10.64 19.50
CA GLU A 191 0.75 -9.81 18.61
C GLU A 191 1.68 -8.89 19.43
N PRO A 192 2.91 -8.65 18.97
CA PRO A 192 3.81 -7.68 19.61
C PRO A 192 3.23 -6.26 19.59
N SER A 193 3.24 -5.59 20.74
CA SER A 193 2.86 -4.19 20.83
C SER A 193 4.03 -3.27 20.50
N ASN A 194 4.02 -2.70 19.29
CA ASN A 194 5.06 -1.77 18.83
C ASN A 194 5.23 -0.56 19.75
N SER A 195 4.15 -0.05 20.36
CA SER A 195 4.21 1.07 21.29
C SER A 195 4.91 0.67 22.59
N ALA A 196 4.53 -0.46 23.19
CA ALA A 196 5.13 -0.96 24.41
C ALA A 196 6.63 -1.29 24.22
N ILE A 197 6.98 -1.93 23.11
CA ILE A 197 8.37 -2.24 22.76
C ILE A 197 9.19 -0.95 22.61
N LYS A 198 8.67 0.05 21.90
CA LYS A 198 9.33 1.36 21.76
C LYS A 198 9.55 2.03 23.11
N GLN A 199 8.55 2.01 23.98
CA GLN A 199 8.64 2.62 25.30
C GLN A 199 9.67 1.90 26.19
N HIS A 200 9.67 0.56 26.19
CA HIS A 200 10.65 -0.24 26.94
C HIS A 200 12.09 0.06 26.49
N ILE A 201 12.34 0.12 25.18
CA ILE A 201 13.66 0.44 24.63
C ILE A 201 14.05 1.90 24.92
N THR A 202 13.10 2.83 24.87
CA THR A 202 13.31 4.23 25.24
C THR A 202 13.72 4.39 26.71
N ASN A 203 13.18 3.55 27.59
CA ASN A 203 13.52 3.52 29.01
C ASN A 203 14.84 2.79 29.32
N GLY A 204 15.65 2.46 28.31
CA GLY A 204 16.96 1.81 28.46
C GLY A 204 16.90 0.28 28.51
N GLY A 205 15.73 -0.33 28.32
CA GLY A 205 15.58 -1.77 28.24
C GLY A 205 16.06 -2.35 26.91
N VAL A 206 16.55 -3.58 26.90
CA VAL A 206 16.89 -4.34 25.68
C VAL A 206 15.85 -5.44 25.50
N VAL A 207 15.35 -5.63 24.27
CA VAL A 207 14.41 -6.71 23.92
C VAL A 207 15.06 -7.57 22.86
N GLU A 208 15.33 -8.84 23.17
CA GLU A 208 15.82 -9.79 22.19
C GLU A 208 14.80 -9.96 21.05
N GLY A 209 15.24 -9.86 19.81
CA GLY A 209 14.37 -9.94 18.62
C GLY A 209 13.66 -8.64 18.23
N ALA A 210 13.84 -7.53 18.96
CA ALA A 210 13.28 -6.23 18.58
C ALA A 210 14.32 -5.10 18.68
N SER A 211 14.34 -4.22 17.68
CA SER A 211 15.15 -2.99 17.72
C SER A 211 14.33 -1.81 17.23
N VAL A 212 14.47 -0.66 17.88
CA VAL A 212 13.87 0.60 17.40
C VAL A 212 14.88 1.26 16.48
N LYS A 213 14.53 1.35 15.19
CA LYS A 213 15.32 2.07 14.20
C LYS A 213 14.54 3.30 13.74
N ARG A 214 15.19 4.45 13.76
CA ARG A 214 14.68 5.64 13.08
C ARG A 214 15.10 5.55 11.61
N GLY A 215 14.13 5.24 10.75
CA GLY A 215 14.33 5.30 9.31
C GLY A 215 14.08 6.71 8.78
N TYR A 216 14.49 6.93 7.54
CA TYR A 216 14.09 8.09 6.76
C TYR A 216 12.91 7.70 5.87
N HIS A 217 11.99 8.64 5.65
CA HIS A 217 10.96 8.50 4.62
C HIS A 217 11.11 9.67 3.66
N LEU A 218 10.91 9.38 2.38
CA LEU A 218 10.87 10.42 1.37
C LEU A 218 9.59 11.24 1.55
N ARG A 219 9.73 12.57 1.57
CA ARG A 219 8.61 13.50 1.56
C ARG A 219 8.65 14.29 0.26
N ILE A 220 7.50 14.43 -0.38
CA ILE A 220 7.32 15.28 -1.56
C ILE A 220 6.66 16.57 -1.07
N GLU A 221 7.26 17.71 -1.38
CA GLU A 221 6.76 19.06 -1.06
C GLU A 221 6.31 19.79 -2.33
#